data_AF-A0A4Q3YRF9-F1
#
_entry.id   AF-A0A4Q3YRF9-F1
#
_cell.length_a   1.000
_cell.length_b   1.000
_cell.length_c   1.000
_cell.angle_alpha   90.00
_cell.angle_beta   90.00
_cell.angle_gamma   90.00
#
_symmetry.space_group_name_H-M   'P 1'
#
loop_
_entity.id
_entity.type
_entity.pdbx_description
1 polymer ?
#
loop_
_entity_poly.entity_id
_entity_poly.type
_entity_poly.pdbx_seq_one_letter_code
_entity_poly.pdbx_strand_id
1 'polypeptide(L)' 'MSGTNSELELITGGPVIVLVEPQLGENIGMVARAMANFGLSELRLVAPRDG' A
#
# COMPACT_ATOMS: atom_id res chain seq x y z
N MET A 1 14.13 6.93 5.76
CA MET A 1 14.00 7.38 4.35
C MET A 1 12.68 8.13 4.22
N SER A 2 12.76 9.43 3.96
CA SER A 2 11.66 10.41 4.01
C SER A 2 11.05 10.60 2.61
N GLY A 3 9.76 10.33 2.45
CA GLY A 3 9.04 10.46 1.18
C GLY A 3 7.55 10.12 1.25
N THR A 4 6.99 10.09 2.46
CA THR A 4 5.56 9.83 2.72
C THR A 4 4.92 11.14 3.17
N ASN A 5 3.90 11.60 2.46
CA ASN A 5 3.11 12.75 2.90
C ASN A 5 2.25 12.35 4.11
N SER A 6 2.55 12.91 5.27
CA SER A 6 1.85 12.61 6.52
C SER A 6 0.76 13.63 6.86
N GLU A 7 0.56 14.63 6.00
CA GLU A 7 -0.46 15.68 6.18
C GLU A 7 -1.82 15.29 5.59
N LEU A 8 -1.90 14.17 4.85
CA LEU A 8 -3.14 13.69 4.26
C LEU A 8 -3.96 12.89 5.26
N GLU A 9 -5.26 13.19 5.34
CA GLU A 9 -6.21 12.28 5.98
C GLU A 9 -6.39 11.03 5.13
N LEU A 10 -6.40 9.88 5.80
CA LEU A 10 -6.67 8.60 5.16
C LEU A 10 -8.17 8.47 4.87
N ILE A 11 -8.50 8.22 3.61
CA ILE A 11 -9.86 8.02 3.10
C ILE A 11 -10.35 6.64 3.54
N THR A 12 -11.32 6.62 4.45
CA THR A 12 -12.01 5.39 4.87
C THR A 12 -13.19 5.07 3.98
N GLY A 13 -13.44 3.79 3.67
CA GLY A 13 -14.51 3.38 2.74
C GLY A 13 -14.25 3.71 1.27
N GLY A 14 -12.99 4.04 0.92
CA GLY A 14 -12.52 4.30 -0.44
C GLY A 14 -12.13 3.04 -1.21
N PRO A 15 -11.45 3.18 -2.37
CA PRO A 15 -11.03 2.03 -3.17
C PRO A 15 -10.03 1.15 -2.42
N VAL A 16 -10.17 -0.16 -2.61
CA VAL A 16 -9.28 -1.17 -2.05
C VAL A 16 -8.20 -1.51 -3.07
N ILE A 17 -6.93 -1.38 -2.67
CA ILE A 17 -5.81 -1.85 -3.49
C ILE A 17 -5.59 -3.34 -3.19
N VAL A 18 -5.55 -4.17 -4.23
CA VAL A 18 -5.36 -5.62 -4.10
C VAL A 18 -4.11 -6.03 -4.88
N LEU A 19 -3.14 -6.62 -4.19
CA LEU A 19 -1.95 -7.20 -4.80
C LEU A 19 -2.11 -8.72 -4.88
N VAL A 20 -2.09 -9.26 -6.10
CA VAL A 20 -2.15 -10.69 -6.37
C VAL A 20 -0.74 -11.21 -6.63
N GLU A 21 -0.35 -12.25 -5.89
CA GLU A 21 0.98 -12.87 -5.95
C GLU A 21 2.19 -11.92 -5.79
N PRO A 22 2.16 -10.90 -4.89
CA PRO A 22 3.29 -10.01 -4.71
C PRO A 22 4.51 -10.73 -4.12
N GLN A 23 5.71 -10.24 -4.45
CA GLN A 23 6.99 -10.64 -3.84
C GLN A 23 7.20 -9.93 -2.49
N LEU A 24 7.73 -10.62 -1.49
CA LEU A 24 7.82 -10.11 -0.12
C LEU A 24 9.01 -9.16 0.11
N GLY A 25 8.70 -7.96 0.61
CA GLY A 25 9.66 -6.95 1.08
C GLY A 25 9.52 -5.59 0.40
N GLU A 26 10.20 -5.41 -0.73
CA GLU A 26 10.34 -4.10 -1.40
C GLU A 26 9.04 -3.64 -2.07
N ASN A 27 8.36 -4.54 -2.79
CA ASN A 27 7.20 -4.19 -3.62
C ASN A 27 6.00 -3.76 -2.77
N ILE A 28 5.74 -4.45 -1.65
CA ILE A 28 4.64 -4.10 -0.73
C ILE A 28 4.92 -2.75 -0.06
N GLY A 29 6.15 -2.50 0.37
CA GLY A 29 6.55 -1.23 0.97
C GLY A 29 6.43 -0.04 0.00
N MET A 30 6.78 -0.25 -1.28
CA MET A 30 6.62 0.75 -2.34
C MET A 30 5.13 1.09 -2.56
N VAL A 31 4.28 0.07 -2.67
CA VAL A 31 2.83 0.26 -2.86
C VAL A 31 2.22 0.98 -1.66
N ALA A 32 2.53 0.55 -0.43
CA ALA A 32 2.03 1.20 0.77
C ALA A 32 2.43 2.67 0.86
N ARG A 33 3.65 3.03 0.44
CA ARG A 33 4.10 4.43 0.38
C ARG A 33 3.33 5.23 -0.66
N ALA A 34 3.14 4.68 -1.86
CA ALA A 34 2.34 5.33 -2.89
C ALA A 34 0.90 5.58 -2.39
N MET A 35 0.27 4.57 -1.78
CA MET A 35 -1.06 4.70 -1.18
C MET A 35 -1.15 5.84 -0.17
N ALA A 36 -0.20 5.93 0.76
CA ALA A 36 -0.16 6.99 1.75
C ALA A 36 -0.05 8.40 1.13
N ASN A 37 0.70 8.54 0.03
CA ASN A 37 0.80 9.80 -0.71
C ASN A 37 -0.50 10.23 -1.41
N PHE A 38 -1.49 9.34 -1.50
CA PHE A 38 -2.82 9.61 -2.07
C PHE A 38 -3.96 9.41 -1.06
N GLY A 39 -3.63 9.29 0.24
CA GLY A 39 -4.65 9.12 1.29
C GLY A 39 -5.39 7.78 1.23
N LEU A 40 -4.84 6.74 0.59
CA LEU A 40 -5.48 5.42 0.52
C LEU A 40 -5.05 4.55 1.70
N SER A 41 -6.01 3.89 2.36
CA SER A 41 -5.74 3.12 3.58
C SER A 41 -5.95 1.62 3.48
N GLU A 42 -6.64 1.12 2.44
CA GLU A 42 -7.01 -0.30 2.36
C GLU A 42 -6.16 -1.07 1.35
N LEU A 43 -5.29 -1.95 1.86
CA LEU A 43 -4.45 -2.87 1.08
C LEU A 43 -4.81 -4.32 1.41
N ARG A 44 -5.05 -5.15 0.40
CA ARG A 44 -5.27 -6.60 0.54
C ARG A 44 -4.25 -7.37 -0.28
N LEU A 45 -3.77 -8.48 0.27
CA LEU A 45 -2.82 -9.37 -0.40
C LEU A 45 -3.52 -10.69 -0.71
N VAL A 46 -3.33 -11.19 -1.93
CA VAL A 46 -3.87 -12.48 -2.39
C VAL A 46 -2.71 -13.35 -2.84
N ALA A 47 -2.60 -14.55 -2.28
CA ALA A 47 -1.55 -15.52 -2.59
C ALA A 47 -0.12 -14.93 -2.63
N PRO A 48 0.31 -14.11 -1.64
CA PRO A 48 1.66 -13.54 -1.64
C PRO A 48 2.69 -14.66 -1.74
N ARG A 49 3.67 -14.47 -2.62
CA ARG A 49 4.74 -15.45 -2.81
C ARG A 49 5.80 -15.17 -1.75
N ASP A 50 6.18 -16.21 -1.04
CA ASP A 50 7.40 -16.17 -0.24
C ASP A 50 8.57 -15.83 -1.18
N GLY A 51 9.37 -14.83 -0.76
CA GLY A 51 10.63 -14.51 -1.41
C GLY A 51 11.66 -15.61 -1.17
#